data_AF-A0A0G0IPM6-F1
#
_entry.id   AF-A0A0G0IPM6-F1
#
_cell.length_a   1.000
_cell.length_b   1.000
_cell.length_c   1.000
_cell.angle_alpha   90.00
_cell.angle_beta   90.00
_cell.angle_gamma   90.00
#
_symmetry.space_group_name_H-M   'P 1'
#
loop_
_entity.id
_entity.type
_entity.pdbx_description
1 polymer ?
#
loop_
_entity_poly.entity_id
_entity_poly.type
_entity_poly.pdbx_seq_one_letter_code
_entity_poly.pdbx_strand_id
1 'polypeptide(L)'
;MSSVQTTQIKVTLSNELYLHLKSKAEKLGLNLASYIRHLVINDVKDIEIPVFKMSEKREKIALKALEDYKAGKTTSVENFDDYLENI
;
A
#
# COMPACT_ATOMS: atom_id res chain seq x y z
N MET A 1 -10.72 -13.19 -9.74
CA MET A 1 -10.22 -13.61 -8.42
C MET A 1 -8.75 -13.26 -8.35
N SER A 2 -8.37 -12.22 -7.61
CA SER A 2 -6.98 -11.81 -7.45
C SER A 2 -6.24 -12.89 -6.66
N SER A 3 -5.28 -13.57 -7.29
CA SER A 3 -4.41 -14.54 -6.63
C SER A 3 -3.62 -13.84 -5.53
N VAL A 4 -3.84 -14.22 -4.27
CA VAL A 4 -2.98 -13.78 -3.16
C VAL A 4 -1.66 -14.53 -3.31
N GLN A 5 -0.67 -13.89 -3.95
CA GLN A 5 0.68 -14.44 -4.05
C GLN A 5 1.36 -14.38 -2.68
N THR A 6 1.52 -15.53 -2.03
CA THR A 6 2.29 -15.64 -0.78
C THR A 6 3.71 -16.10 -1.08
N THR A 7 4.72 -15.32 -0.69
CA THR A 7 6.13 -15.69 -0.77
C THR A 7 6.63 -16.19 0.58
N GLN A 8 7.27 -17.36 0.60
CA GLN A 8 7.88 -17.93 1.81
C GLN A 8 9.35 -17.51 1.92
N ILE A 9 9.75 -17.04 3.10
CA ILE A 9 11.14 -16.66 3.39
C ILE A 9 11.71 -17.67 4.41
N LYS A 10 12.88 -18.24 4.10
CA LYS A 10 13.65 -19.09 5.02
C LYS A 10 14.92 -18.34 5.42
N VAL A 11 15.12 -18.15 6.72
CA VAL A 11 16.28 -17.43 7.27
C VAL A 11 17.03 -18.33 8.24
N THR A 12 18.35 -18.32 8.15
CA THR A 12 19.24 -18.99 9.11
C THR A 12 19.81 -17.94 10.05
N LEU A 13 19.62 -18.13 11.36
CA LEU A 13 20.12 -17.23 12.40
C LEU A 13 21.06 -18.00 13.32
N SER A 14 22.03 -17.30 13.92
CA SER A 14 22.81 -17.88 15.03
C SER A 14 21.87 -18.16 16.22
N ASN A 15 22.23 -19.16 17.03
CA ASN A 15 21.38 -19.60 18.13
C ASN A 15 21.09 -18.48 19.14
N GLU A 16 22.10 -17.68 19.48
CA GLU A 16 21.96 -16.54 20.40
C GLU A 16 20.96 -15.51 19.86
N LEU A 17 21.07 -15.17 18.58
CA LEU A 17 20.23 -14.17 17.95
C LEU A 17 18.78 -14.66 17.85
N TYR A 18 18.57 -15.96 17.60
CA TYR A 18 17.26 -16.59 17.67
C TYR A 18 16.64 -16.48 19.08
N LEU A 19 17.40 -16.76 20.13
CA LEU A 19 16.92 -16.68 21.52
C LEU A 19 16.54 -15.25 21.92
N HIS A 20 17.36 -14.26 21.55
CA HIS A 20 17.05 -12.85 21.81
C HIS A 20 15.77 -12.40 21.08
N LEU A 21 15.61 -12.77 19.81
CA LEU A 21 14.42 -12.50 19.03
C LEU A 21 13.17 -13.14 19.63
N LYS A 22 13.27 -14.42 20.01
CA LYS A 22 12.18 -15.17 20.64
C LYS A 22 11.75 -14.51 21.95
N SER A 23 12.70 -14.19 22.83
CA SER A 23 12.40 -13.53 24.11
C SER A 23 11.72 -12.17 23.91
N LYS A 24 12.15 -11.39 22.93
CA LYS A 24 11.53 -10.10 22.61
C LYS A 24 10.11 -10.26 22.03
N ALA A 25 9.90 -11.25 21.17
CA ALA A 25 8.58 -11.56 20.63
C ALA A 25 7.61 -12.01 21.74
N GLU A 26 8.05 -12.88 22.65
CA GLU A 26 7.27 -13.36 23.80
C GLU A 26 6.86 -12.23 24.74
N LYS A 27 7.76 -11.27 25.02
CA LYS A 27 7.43 -10.07 25.81
C LYS A 27 6.30 -9.23 25.21
N LEU A 28 6.13 -9.29 23.89
CA LEU A 28 5.06 -8.61 23.16
C LEU A 28 3.83 -9.50 22.95
N GLY A 29 3.82 -10.73 23.48
CA GLY A 29 2.76 -11.71 23.26
C GLY A 29 2.69 -12.23 21.81
N LEU A 30 3.76 -12.07 21.04
CA LEU A 30 3.83 -12.45 19.62
C LEU A 30 4.62 -13.74 19.44
N ASN A 31 4.21 -14.55 18.46
CA ASN A 31 5.08 -15.60 17.95
C ASN A 31 6.19 -14.97 17.09
N LEU A 32 7.27 -15.72 16.87
CA LEU A 32 8.45 -15.23 16.15
C LEU A 32 8.13 -14.78 14.72
N ALA A 33 7.26 -15.49 14.00
CA ALA A 33 6.89 -15.14 12.62
C ALA A 33 6.12 -13.81 12.56
N SER A 34 5.19 -13.58 13.48
CA SER A 34 4.45 -12.32 13.62
C SER A 34 5.39 -11.18 13.98
N TYR A 35 6.35 -11.42 14.88
CA TYR A 35 7.35 -10.41 15.23
C TYR A 35 8.26 -10.05 14.05
N ILE A 36 8.72 -11.03 13.28
CA ILE A 36 9.49 -10.78 12.05
C ILE A 36 8.66 -9.98 11.04
N ARG A 37 7.39 -10.34 10.84
CA ARG A 37 6.48 -9.59 9.96
C ARG A 37 6.34 -8.13 10.42
N HIS A 38 6.21 -7.90 11.72
CA HIS A 38 6.13 -6.55 12.28
C HIS A 38 7.41 -5.74 12.00
N LEU A 39 8.58 -6.35 12.16
CA LEU A 39 9.85 -5.69 11.83
C LEU A 39 9.93 -5.31 10.35
N VAL A 40 9.58 -6.23 9.45
CA VAL A 40 9.58 -5.97 8.00
C VAL A 40 8.62 -4.83 7.66
N ILE A 41 7.40 -4.84 8.22
CA ILE A 41 6.42 -3.77 7.98
C ILE A 41 6.96 -2.42 8.43
N ASN A 42 7.55 -2.33 9.62
CA ASN A 42 8.10 -1.08 10.12
C ASN A 42 9.29 -0.59 9.28
N ASP A 43 10.14 -1.51 8.80
CA ASP A 43 11.29 -1.19 7.97
C ASP A 43 10.86 -0.61 6.61
N VAL A 44 9.81 -1.15 6.00
CA VAL A 44 9.29 -0.66 4.71
C VAL A 44 8.27 0.46 4.84
N LYS A 45 7.82 0.79 6.05
CA LYS A 45 6.77 1.79 6.28
C LYS A 45 7.17 3.18 5.81
N ASP A 46 8.45 3.51 5.94
CA ASP A 46 9.01 4.82 5.59
C ASP A 46 9.57 4.84 4.15
N ILE A 47 9.55 3.70 3.45
CA ILE A 47 9.83 3.66 2.03
C ILE A 47 8.60 4.26 1.33
N GLU A 48 8.71 5.52 0.93
CA GLU A 48 7.76 6.12 -0.01
C GLU A 48 7.65 5.17 -1.20
N ILE A 49 6.51 4.47 -1.31
CA ILE A 49 6.16 3.71 -2.51
C ILE A 49 6.42 4.66 -3.67
N PRO A 50 7.21 4.28 -4.69
CA PRO A 50 7.59 5.19 -5.75
C PRO A 50 6.33 5.76 -6.39
N VAL A 51 6.00 6.99 -6.02
CA VAL A 51 4.98 7.78 -6.70
C VAL A 51 5.62 8.21 -8.01
N PHE A 52 5.37 7.43 -9.05
CA PHE A 52 5.85 7.76 -10.38
C PHE A 52 5.39 9.17 -10.73
N LYS A 53 6.33 10.05 -11.06
CA LYS A 53 6.00 11.39 -11.54
C LYS A 53 5.10 11.25 -12.76
N MET A 54 3.92 11.83 -12.69
CA MET A 54 2.97 11.84 -13.80
C MET A 54 3.64 12.49 -15.03
N SER A 55 3.38 11.99 -16.24
CA SER A 55 3.91 12.66 -17.44
C SER A 55 3.32 14.07 -17.56
N GLU A 56 4.08 15.02 -18.12
CA GLU A 56 3.64 16.42 -18.22
C GLU A 56 2.26 16.57 -18.88
N LYS A 57 1.96 15.71 -19.88
CA LYS A 57 0.65 15.68 -20.54
C LYS A 57 -0.46 15.30 -19.58
N ARG A 58 -0.25 14.27 -18.76
CA ARG A 58 -1.25 13.79 -17.79
C ARG A 58 -1.40 14.76 -16.62
N GLU A 59 -0.31 15.37 -16.17
CA GLU A 59 -0.31 16.38 -15.11
C GLU A 59 -1.15 17.60 -15.52
N LYS A 60 -0.96 18.11 -16.74
CA LYS A 60 -1.79 19.22 -17.28
C LYS A 60 -3.27 18.87 -17.35
N ILE A 61 -3.61 17.65 -17.77
CA ILE A 61 -5.00 17.20 -17.84
C ILE A 61 -5.61 17.10 -16.43
N ALA A 62 -4.86 16.54 -15.47
CA ALA A 62 -5.31 16.39 -14.09
C ALA A 62 -5.53 17.76 -13.42
N LEU A 63 -4.60 18.70 -13.60
CA LEU A 63 -4.73 20.06 -13.08
C LEU A 63 -5.94 20.79 -13.67
N LYS A 64 -6.13 20.68 -14.99
CA LYS A 64 -7.30 21.27 -15.66
C LYS A 64 -8.62 20.65 -15.16
N ALA A 65 -8.68 19.33 -14.98
CA ALA A 65 -9.86 18.67 -14.45
C ALA A 65 -10.19 19.14 -13.03
N LEU A 66 -9.17 19.39 -12.21
CA LEU A 66 -9.32 19.89 -10.84
C LEU A 66 -9.82 21.35 -10.84
N GLU A 67 -9.34 22.18 -11.76
CA GLU A 67 -9.86 23.54 -11.98
C GLU A 67 -11.31 23.52 -12.48
N ASP A 68 -11.65 22.66 -13.43
CA ASP A 68 -12.99 22.54 -13.99
C ASP A 68 -14.01 22.04 -12.93
N TYR A 69 -13.59 21.13 -12.03
CA TYR A 69 -14.37 20.73 -10.86
C TYR A 69 -14.62 21.91 -9.91
N LYS A 70 -13.57 22.65 -9.54
CA LYS A 70 -13.70 23.85 -8.68
C LYS A 70 -14.57 24.93 -9.30
N ALA A 71 -14.56 25.04 -10.63
CA ALA A 71 -15.38 25.97 -11.40
C ALA A 71 -16.82 25.48 -11.61
N GLY A 72 -17.19 24.29 -11.10
CA GLY A 72 -18.54 23.74 -11.20
C GLY A 72 -18.92 23.28 -12.61
N LYS A 73 -17.94 23.03 -13.49
CA LYS A 73 -18.18 22.55 -14.87
C LYS A 73 -18.40 21.03 -14.95
N THR A 74 -18.33 20.34 -13.82
CA THR A 74 -18.52 18.90 -13.72
C THR A 74 -19.97 18.55 -13.44
N THR A 75 -20.47 17.51 -14.10
CA THR A 75 -21.81 16.97 -13.84
C THR A 75 -21.76 16.00 -12.65
N SER A 76 -22.70 16.17 -11.72
CA SER A 76 -22.92 15.18 -10.66
C SER A 76 -23.58 13.95 -11.27
N VAL A 77 -23.03 12.78 -11.01
CA VAL A 77 -23.60 11.51 -11.44
C VAL A 77 -24.22 10.83 -10.23
N GLU A 78 -25.56 10.77 -10.20
CA GLU A 78 -26.31 10.18 -9.08
C GLU A 78 -26.50 8.66 -9.24
N ASN A 79 -26.61 8.17 -10.48
CA ASN A 79 -26.69 6.76 -10.81
C ASN A 79 -25.52 6.34 -11.70
N PHE A 80 -24.71 5.42 -11.19
CA PHE A 80 -23.53 4.93 -11.88
C PHE A 80 -23.88 4.07 -13.09
N ASP A 81 -24.96 3.28 -13.01
CA ASP A 81 -25.37 2.38 -14.08
C ASP A 81 -25.87 3.18 -15.30
N ASP A 82 -26.71 4.19 -15.07
CA ASP A 82 -27.23 5.08 -16.12
C ASP A 82 -26.10 5.87 -16.82
N TYR A 83 -25.02 6.20 -16.11
CA TYR A 83 -23.88 6.93 -16.68
C TYR A 83 -23.03 6.05 -17.58
N LEU A 84 -22.83 4.78 -17.22
CA LEU A 84 -22.05 3.84 -18.03
C LEU A 84 -22.78 3.43 -19.33
N GLU A 85 -24.12 3.44 -19.34
CA GLU A 85 -24.90 3.17 -20.55
C GLU A 85 -24.84 4.32 -21.58
N ASN A 86 -24.47 5.53 -21.15
CA ASN A 86 -24.51 6.75 -21.97
C ASN A 86 -23.12 7.34 -22.29
N ILE A 87 -22.04 6.57 -22.11
CA ILE A 87 -20.64 6.99 -22.37
C ILE A 87 -20.00 6.21 -23.52
#